data_AF-A0A949NWC7-F1
#
_entry.id   AF-A0A949NWC7-F1
#
_cell.length_a   1.000
_cell.length_b   1.000
_cell.length_c   1.000
_cell.angle_alpha   90.00
_cell.angle_beta   90.00
_cell.angle_gamma   90.00
#
_symmetry.space_group_name_H-M   'P 1'
#
loop_
_entity.id
_entity.type
_entity.pdbx_description
1 polymer ?
#
loop_
_entity_poly.entity_id
_entity_poly.type
_entity_poly.pdbx_seq_one_letter_code
_entity_poly.pdbx_strand_id
1 'polypeptide(L)'
;MNAIISLTILAGIIVIHELGHMLAGYILGIPKSKMAIGFINREKKKNFIHAIVFSITPHLALLDDNNQKIMPSQNPKQMEKYVEILEYYIPCEKKMYWFVAGGHVFEFFIVVSIAVISLLSRVKVFQQMAIEIIRMSLILAAIYLLTELFSYIKTKELTGGDFTGQWEISPYKTTIFYLIYYTGLISAWFLFK
;
A
#
# COMPACT_ATOMS: atom_id res chain seq x y z
N MET A 1 -15.25 -11.62 16.67
CA MET A 1 -15.30 -11.54 15.19
C MET A 1 -14.70 -12.83 14.63
N ASN A 2 -15.28 -13.43 13.59
CA ASN A 2 -14.76 -14.65 12.95
C ASN A 2 -13.47 -14.33 12.16
N ALA A 3 -12.44 -15.20 12.20
CA ALA A 3 -11.19 -15.04 11.45
C ALA A 3 -11.43 -14.80 9.94
N ILE A 4 -12.49 -15.40 9.38
CA ILE A 4 -12.92 -15.18 7.99
C ILE A 4 -13.22 -13.71 7.74
N ILE A 5 -13.94 -13.03 8.64
CA ILE A 5 -14.31 -11.62 8.50
C ILE A 5 -13.06 -10.74 8.53
N SER A 6 -12.15 -10.99 9.47
CA SER A 6 -10.88 -10.24 9.55
C SER A 6 -10.03 -10.41 8.29
N LEU A 7 -9.97 -11.63 7.73
CA LEU A 7 -9.28 -11.89 6.46
C LEU A 7 -9.95 -11.19 5.28
N THR A 8 -11.29 -11.16 5.22
CA THR A 8 -12.03 -10.42 4.19
C THR A 8 -11.77 -8.92 4.29
N ILE A 9 -11.78 -8.36 5.50
CA ILE A 9 -11.46 -6.95 5.74
C ILE A 9 -10.02 -6.65 5.29
N LEU A 10 -9.07 -7.50 5.68
CA LEU A 10 -7.67 -7.35 5.29
C LEU A 10 -7.51 -7.34 3.76
N ALA A 11 -8.14 -8.29 3.06
CA ALA A 11 -8.12 -8.33 1.60
C ALA A 11 -8.76 -7.07 0.98
N GLY A 12 -9.86 -6.57 1.56
CA GLY A 12 -10.50 -5.33 1.13
C GLY A 12 -9.61 -4.10 1.29
N ILE A 13 -8.89 -3.99 2.41
CA ILE A 13 -7.93 -2.92 2.67
C ILE A 13 -6.82 -2.93 1.62
N ILE A 14 -6.25 -4.10 1.32
CA ILE A 14 -5.22 -4.24 0.28
C ILE A 14 -5.73 -3.79 -1.09
N VAL A 15 -6.96 -4.17 -1.47
CA VAL A 15 -7.54 -3.70 -2.74
C VAL A 15 -7.71 -2.19 -2.74
N ILE A 16 -8.21 -1.60 -1.65
CA ILE A 16 -8.34 -0.15 -1.50
C ILE A 16 -6.98 0.54 -1.67
N HIS A 17 -5.94 -0.04 -1.08
CA HIS A 17 -4.58 0.45 -1.17
C HIS A 17 -4.08 0.51 -2.63
N GLU A 18 -4.22 -0.59 -3.38
CA GLU A 18 -3.82 -0.64 -4.78
C GLU A 18 -4.64 0.32 -5.67
N LEU A 19 -5.93 0.48 -5.37
CA LEU A 19 -6.77 1.50 -6.01
C LEU A 19 -6.25 2.92 -5.73
N GLY A 20 -5.68 3.16 -4.55
CA GLY A 20 -5.04 4.42 -4.17
C GLY A 20 -3.86 4.77 -5.07
N HIS A 21 -2.95 3.82 -5.35
CA HIS A 21 -1.86 4.06 -6.30
C HIS A 21 -2.37 4.32 -7.72
N MET A 22 -3.36 3.56 -8.17
CA MET A 22 -3.92 3.75 -9.52
C MET A 22 -4.61 5.12 -9.65
N LEU A 23 -5.33 5.55 -8.61
CA LEU A 23 -5.93 6.88 -8.56
C LEU A 23 -4.86 7.98 -8.55
N ALA A 24 -3.83 7.82 -7.72
CA ALA A 24 -2.70 8.76 -7.67
C ALA A 24 -1.99 8.84 -9.03
N GLY A 25 -1.67 7.69 -9.65
CA GLY A 25 -1.07 7.63 -10.98
C GLY A 25 -1.90 8.33 -12.03
N TYR A 26 -3.22 8.09 -12.03
CA TYR A 26 -4.14 8.76 -12.95
C TYR A 26 -4.16 10.28 -12.78
N ILE A 27 -4.26 10.76 -11.53
CA ILE A 27 -4.25 12.20 -11.21
C ILE A 27 -2.92 12.85 -11.60
N LEU A 28 -1.81 12.11 -11.47
CA LEU A 28 -0.47 12.62 -11.72
C LEU A 28 -0.03 12.56 -13.19
N GLY A 29 -0.83 11.92 -14.05
CA GLY A 29 -0.66 11.95 -15.51
C GLY A 29 -0.43 10.60 -16.18
N ILE A 30 -0.43 9.48 -15.44
CA ILE A 30 -0.34 8.14 -16.03
C ILE A 30 -1.70 7.78 -16.64
N PRO A 31 -1.79 7.49 -17.96
CA PRO A 31 -3.04 7.07 -18.57
C PRO A 31 -3.58 5.80 -17.91
N LYS A 32 -4.90 5.71 -17.71
CA LYS A 32 -5.53 4.51 -17.15
C LYS A 32 -5.23 3.25 -17.98
N SER A 33 -5.09 3.40 -19.30
CA SER A 33 -4.71 2.32 -20.21
C SER A 33 -3.28 1.81 -20.03
N LYS A 34 -2.46 2.49 -19.23
CA LYS A 34 -1.06 2.16 -18.92
C LYS A 34 -0.87 1.66 -17.49
N MET A 35 -1.95 1.42 -16.75
CA MET A 35 -1.95 0.88 -15.41
C MET A 35 -2.82 -0.36 -15.34
N ALA A 36 -2.39 -1.36 -14.57
CA ALA A 36 -3.19 -2.54 -14.29
C ALA A 36 -2.87 -3.06 -12.89
N ILE A 37 -3.89 -3.46 -12.13
CA ILE A 37 -3.66 -4.23 -10.91
C ILE A 37 -3.36 -5.68 -11.33
N GLY A 38 -2.30 -6.27 -10.78
CA GLY A 38 -1.94 -7.65 -11.04
C GLY A 38 -1.35 -8.35 -9.82
N PHE A 39 -1.48 -9.66 -9.76
CA PHE A 39 -0.87 -10.47 -8.71
C PHE A 39 0.54 -10.88 -9.14
N ILE A 40 1.50 -10.75 -8.22
CA ILE A 40 2.86 -11.24 -8.46
C ILE A 40 2.84 -12.77 -8.37
N ASN A 41 2.98 -13.45 -9.51
CA ASN A 41 3.18 -14.90 -9.54
C ASN A 41 4.65 -15.21 -9.28
N ARG A 42 5.06 -15.31 -8.01
CA ARG A 42 6.42 -15.73 -7.64
C ARG A 42 6.49 -17.25 -7.59
N GLU A 43 7.09 -17.85 -8.61
CA GLU A 43 7.49 -19.26 -8.58
C GLU A 43 8.39 -19.53 -7.36
N LYS A 44 7.93 -20.40 -6.46
CA LYS A 44 8.66 -21.12 -5.40
C LYS A 44 9.78 -20.34 -4.67
N LYS A 45 9.43 -19.56 -3.63
CA LYS A 45 10.36 -19.23 -2.52
C LYS A 45 9.99 -20.03 -1.26
N LYS A 46 11.00 -20.64 -0.62
CA LYS A 46 10.91 -21.62 0.51
C LYS A 46 10.27 -21.11 1.82
N ASN A 47 9.93 -19.82 1.95
CA ASN A 47 9.35 -19.29 3.18
C ASN A 47 7.83 -19.08 3.03
N PHE A 48 7.05 -19.97 3.65
CA PHE A 48 5.59 -20.01 3.59
C PHE A 48 4.92 -18.68 3.97
N ILE A 49 5.41 -18.01 5.02
CA ILE A 49 4.87 -16.71 5.48
C ILE A 49 5.11 -15.61 4.44
N HIS A 50 6.28 -15.60 3.80
CA HIS A 50 6.63 -14.59 2.79
C HIS A 50 5.90 -14.83 1.46
N ALA A 51 5.65 -16.10 1.12
CA ALA A 51 4.81 -16.48 -0.01
C ALA A 51 3.34 -16.08 0.23
N ILE A 52 2.83 -16.22 1.44
CA ILE A 52 1.47 -15.78 1.75
C ILE A 52 1.38 -14.25 1.76
N VAL A 53 2.35 -13.49 2.26
CA VAL A 53 2.18 -12.02 2.23
C VAL A 53 2.32 -11.45 0.81
N PHE A 54 3.20 -11.99 -0.04
CA PHE A 54 3.50 -11.40 -1.36
C PHE A 54 2.82 -12.05 -2.57
N SER A 55 2.39 -13.32 -2.47
CA SER A 55 1.75 -14.00 -3.63
C SER A 55 0.24 -13.76 -3.70
N ILE A 56 -0.38 -13.22 -2.64
CA ILE A 56 -1.80 -12.83 -2.62
C ILE A 56 -2.01 -11.32 -2.51
N THR A 57 -0.95 -10.51 -2.37
CA THR A 57 -1.08 -9.06 -2.48
C THR A 57 -1.10 -8.68 -3.96
N PRO A 58 -2.22 -8.13 -4.47
CA PRO A 58 -2.18 -7.44 -5.75
C PRO A 58 -1.21 -6.27 -5.64
N HIS A 59 -0.58 -5.93 -6.76
CA HIS A 59 0.29 -4.77 -6.90
C HIS A 59 -0.08 -4.00 -8.17
N LEU A 60 0.07 -2.68 -8.14
CA LEU A 60 -0.02 -1.85 -9.33
C LEU A 60 1.13 -2.17 -10.29
N ALA A 61 0.77 -2.61 -11.49
CA ALA A 61 1.67 -2.78 -12.61
C ALA A 61 1.54 -1.58 -13.56
N LEU A 62 2.68 -1.14 -14.09
CA LEU A 62 2.75 -0.22 -15.22
C LEU A 62 2.90 -1.03 -16.51
N LEU A 63 2.28 -0.56 -17.59
CA LEU A 63 2.36 -1.20 -18.89
C LEU A 63 3.42 -0.51 -19.76
N ASP A 64 4.37 -1.27 -20.26
CA ASP A 64 5.34 -0.77 -21.23
C ASP A 64 4.71 -0.52 -22.62
N ASP A 65 5.52 -0.13 -23.59
CA ASP A 65 5.04 0.13 -24.96
C ASP A 65 4.52 -1.12 -25.68
N ASN A 66 4.96 -2.30 -25.24
CA ASN A 66 4.49 -3.59 -25.73
C ASN A 66 3.32 -4.15 -24.90
N ASN A 67 2.70 -3.34 -24.04
CA ASN A 67 1.64 -3.72 -23.09
C ASN A 67 2.04 -4.84 -22.12
N GLN A 68 3.34 -5.00 -21.84
CA GLN A 68 3.82 -5.93 -20.82
C GLN A 68 3.67 -5.30 -19.44
N LYS A 69 3.18 -6.10 -18.49
CA LYS A 69 3.04 -5.70 -17.08
C LYS A 69 4.40 -5.68 -16.39
N ILE A 70 4.84 -4.49 -16.03
CA ILE A 70 6.02 -4.27 -15.21
C ILE A 70 5.54 -3.97 -13.79
N MET A 71 5.92 -4.82 -12.83
CA MET A 71 5.56 -4.69 -11.43
C MET A 71 6.77 -4.25 -10.61
N PRO A 72 6.56 -3.53 -9.49
CA PRO A 72 7.62 -3.33 -8.52
C PRO A 72 8.12 -4.69 -8.02
N SER A 73 9.45 -4.88 -8.02
CA SER A 73 10.06 -6.20 -7.82
C SER A 73 11.36 -6.10 -7.04
N GLN A 74 11.75 -7.23 -6.43
CA GLN A 74 13.10 -7.39 -5.85
C GLN A 74 14.16 -7.68 -6.92
N ASN A 75 13.77 -7.87 -8.18
CA ASN A 75 14.71 -7.96 -9.29
C ASN A 75 15.12 -6.54 -9.71
N PRO A 76 16.39 -6.12 -9.55
CA PRO A 76 16.83 -4.77 -9.85
C PRO A 76 16.48 -4.33 -11.27
N LYS A 77 16.69 -5.19 -12.27
CA LYS A 77 16.39 -4.88 -13.68
C LYS A 77 14.91 -4.59 -13.93
N GLN A 78 14.02 -5.26 -13.20
CA GLN A 78 12.59 -5.05 -13.33
C GLN A 78 12.16 -3.78 -12.60
N MET A 79 12.79 -3.49 -11.46
CA MET A 79 12.58 -2.24 -10.72
C MET A 79 13.07 -1.03 -11.51
N GLU A 80 14.25 -1.10 -12.12
CA GLU A 80 14.78 -0.07 -13.02
C GLU A 80 13.80 0.24 -14.15
N LYS A 81 13.30 -0.80 -14.83
CA LYS A 81 12.28 -0.64 -15.89
C LYS A 81 10.97 -0.05 -15.35
N TYR A 82 10.57 -0.39 -14.13
CA TYR A 82 9.38 0.18 -13.49
C TYR A 82 9.55 1.69 -13.24
N VAL A 83 10.70 2.08 -12.69
CA VAL A 83 11.05 3.49 -12.42
C VAL A 83 11.18 4.27 -13.72
N GLU A 84 11.80 3.71 -14.77
CA GLU A 84 11.92 4.36 -16.08
C GLU A 84 10.54 4.71 -16.67
N ILE A 85 9.59 3.76 -16.64
CA ILE A 85 8.22 4.02 -17.09
C ILE A 85 7.54 5.07 -16.20
N LEU A 86 7.76 5.02 -14.90
CA LEU A 86 7.18 5.97 -13.95
C LEU A 86 7.70 7.39 -14.18
N GLU A 87 9.01 7.55 -14.37
CA GLU A 87 9.68 8.82 -14.65
C GLU A 87 9.24 9.44 -15.98
N TYR A 88 9.01 8.60 -17.00
CA TYR A 88 8.47 9.05 -18.27
C TYR A 88 7.13 9.78 -18.12
N TYR A 89 6.21 9.26 -17.29
CA TYR A 89 4.91 9.91 -17.06
C TYR A 89 4.96 10.98 -15.95
N ILE A 90 5.83 10.80 -14.95
CA ILE A 90 5.92 11.65 -13.76
C ILE A 90 7.38 12.13 -13.57
N PRO A 91 7.84 13.12 -14.35
CA PRO A 91 9.24 13.58 -14.34
C PRO A 91 9.59 14.47 -13.12
N CYS A 92 8.80 14.41 -12.05
CA CYS A 92 8.96 15.26 -10.88
C CYS A 92 8.95 14.40 -9.61
N GLU A 93 10.07 14.39 -8.89
CA GLU A 93 10.23 13.65 -7.62
C GLU A 93 9.11 13.92 -6.61
N LYS A 94 8.67 15.19 -6.50
CA LYS A 94 7.56 15.55 -5.59
C LYS A 94 6.27 14.82 -5.98
N LYS A 95 5.97 14.70 -7.27
CA LYS A 95 4.80 13.96 -7.75
C LYS A 95 4.99 12.46 -7.58
N MET A 96 6.20 11.96 -7.84
CA MET A 96 6.54 10.54 -7.66
C MET A 96 6.36 10.11 -6.20
N TYR A 97 6.76 10.96 -5.24
CA TYR A 97 6.50 10.74 -3.82
C TYR A 97 5.00 10.53 -3.56
N TRP A 98 4.12 11.36 -4.13
CA TRP A 98 2.67 11.23 -3.99
C TRP A 98 2.09 10.00 -4.69
N PHE A 99 2.70 9.56 -5.79
CA PHE A 99 2.33 8.31 -6.44
C PHE A 99 2.60 7.11 -5.51
N VAL A 100 3.80 7.05 -4.92
CA VAL A 100 4.17 5.98 -3.97
C VAL A 100 3.39 6.09 -2.67
N ALA A 101 3.11 7.30 -2.17
CA ALA A 101 2.26 7.48 -1.00
C ALA A 101 0.76 7.24 -1.27
N GLY A 102 0.36 7.14 -2.54
CA GLY A 102 -1.04 7.15 -2.98
C GLY A 102 -1.89 6.05 -2.35
N GLY A 103 -1.36 4.83 -2.23
CA GLY A 103 -2.05 3.72 -1.59
C GLY A 103 -2.39 3.99 -0.14
N HIS A 104 -1.37 4.34 0.65
CA HIS A 104 -1.52 4.71 2.06
C HIS A 104 -2.41 5.93 2.28
N VAL A 105 -2.29 6.97 1.43
CA VAL A 105 -3.14 8.18 1.52
C VAL A 105 -4.61 7.82 1.35
N PHE A 106 -4.94 7.05 0.32
CA PHE A 106 -6.31 6.70 0.00
C PHE A 106 -6.91 5.74 1.03
N GLU A 107 -6.14 4.73 1.46
CA GLU A 107 -6.50 3.85 2.57
C GLU A 107 -6.81 4.66 3.85
N PHE A 108 -5.90 5.56 4.24
CA PHE A 108 -6.07 6.39 5.42
C PHE A 108 -7.37 7.19 5.39
N PHE A 109 -7.66 7.87 4.27
CA PHE A 109 -8.89 8.64 4.13
C PHE A 109 -10.14 7.77 4.25
N ILE A 110 -10.14 6.57 3.67
CA ILE A 110 -11.29 5.66 3.77
C ILE A 110 -11.47 5.16 5.20
N VAL A 111 -10.40 4.70 5.84
CA VAL A 111 -10.45 4.14 7.20
C VAL A 111 -10.91 5.21 8.21
N VAL A 112 -10.36 6.42 8.13
CA VAL A 112 -10.77 7.54 8.98
C VAL A 112 -12.21 7.98 8.68
N SER A 113 -12.62 7.99 7.41
CA SER A 113 -14.01 8.32 7.06
C SER A 113 -15.00 7.29 7.62
N ILE A 114 -14.68 6.00 7.52
CA ILE A 114 -15.49 4.93 8.12
C ILE A 114 -15.57 5.11 9.64
N ALA A 115 -14.45 5.43 10.30
CA ALA A 115 -14.42 5.72 11.73
C ALA A 115 -15.37 6.86 12.10
N VAL A 116 -15.26 8.01 11.42
CA VAL A 116 -16.09 9.19 11.68
C VAL A 116 -17.57 8.89 11.44
N ILE A 117 -17.93 8.30 10.29
CA ILE A 117 -19.32 7.97 9.94
C ILE A 117 -19.91 7.00 10.98
N SER A 118 -19.12 6.01 11.40
CA SER A 118 -19.54 5.02 12.38
C SER A 118 -19.83 5.65 13.75
N LEU A 119 -18.98 6.56 14.23
CA LEU A 119 -19.20 7.34 15.45
C LEU A 119 -20.49 8.17 15.35
N LEU A 120 -20.71 8.84 14.22
CA LEU A 120 -21.89 9.69 14.00
C LEU A 120 -23.19 8.87 13.91
N SER A 121 -23.14 7.67 13.32
CA SER A 121 -24.32 6.82 13.13
C SER A 121 -24.88 6.25 14.44
N ARG A 122 -24.03 6.09 15.47
CA ARG A 122 -24.35 5.42 16.75
C ARG A 122 -24.90 3.99 16.61
N VAL A 123 -24.68 3.34 15.46
CA VAL A 123 -25.08 1.95 15.22
C VAL A 123 -23.97 1.02 15.70
N LYS A 124 -24.24 0.20 16.73
CA LYS A 124 -23.24 -0.69 17.35
C LYS A 124 -22.51 -1.59 16.35
N VAL A 125 -23.22 -2.13 15.36
CA VAL A 125 -22.62 -3.00 14.33
C VAL A 125 -21.60 -2.24 13.49
N PHE A 126 -21.90 -1.01 13.09
CA PHE A 126 -20.95 -0.18 12.32
C PHE A 126 -19.74 0.21 13.17
N GLN A 127 -19.91 0.42 14.47
CA GLN A 127 -18.80 0.69 15.39
C GLN A 127 -17.87 -0.51 15.50
N GLN A 128 -18.42 -1.72 15.67
CA GLN A 128 -17.63 -2.95 15.69
C GLN A 128 -16.88 -3.18 14.37
N MET A 129 -17.51 -2.92 13.23
CA MET A 129 -16.85 -3.02 11.92
C MET A 129 -15.73 -1.99 11.76
N ALA A 130 -15.96 -0.73 12.15
CA ALA A 130 -14.96 0.33 12.07
C ALA A 130 -13.73 0.03 12.93
N ILE A 131 -13.95 -0.42 14.17
CA ILE A 131 -12.88 -0.91 15.06
C ILE A 131 -12.06 -1.97 14.33
N GLU A 132 -12.71 -3.01 13.80
CA GLU A 132 -11.99 -4.09 13.13
C GLU A 132 -11.19 -3.65 11.91
N ILE A 133 -11.75 -2.74 11.10
CA ILE A 133 -11.06 -2.15 9.95
C ILE A 133 -9.80 -1.40 10.41
N ILE A 134 -9.91 -0.54 11.42
CA ILE A 134 -8.76 0.19 11.97
C ILE A 134 -7.70 -0.77 12.51
N ARG A 135 -8.13 -1.81 13.24
CA ARG A 135 -7.22 -2.86 13.75
C ARG A 135 -6.46 -3.53 12.61
N MET A 136 -7.18 -3.95 11.58
CA MET A 136 -6.60 -4.66 10.44
C MET A 136 -5.69 -3.75 9.62
N SER A 137 -6.01 -2.46 9.45
CA SER A 137 -5.12 -1.48 8.82
C SER A 137 -3.83 -1.28 9.62
N LEU A 138 -3.90 -1.18 10.95
CA LEU A 138 -2.70 -1.09 11.80
C LEU A 138 -1.83 -2.35 11.70
N ILE A 139 -2.46 -3.53 11.73
CA ILE A 139 -1.76 -4.82 11.57
C ILE A 139 -1.11 -4.90 10.18
N LEU A 140 -1.83 -4.56 9.12
CA LEU A 140 -1.32 -4.60 7.75
C LEU A 140 -0.13 -3.66 7.58
N ALA A 141 -0.26 -2.40 8.02
CA ALA A 141 0.81 -1.42 7.95
C ALA A 141 2.06 -1.88 8.72
N ALA A 142 1.89 -2.50 9.90
CA ALA A 142 3.00 -3.07 10.65
C ALA A 142 3.65 -4.26 9.92
N ILE A 143 2.85 -5.16 9.32
CA ILE A 143 3.35 -6.29 8.53
C ILE A 143 4.16 -5.79 7.32
N TYR A 144 3.66 -4.79 6.60
CA TYR A 144 4.36 -4.20 5.45
C TYR A 144 5.70 -3.61 5.86
N LEU A 145 5.71 -2.73 6.87
CA LEU A 145 6.93 -2.10 7.38
C LEU A 145 7.95 -3.14 7.88
N LEU A 146 7.50 -4.13 8.66
CA LEU A 146 8.39 -5.19 9.15
C LEU A 146 8.96 -6.01 8.00
N THR A 147 8.14 -6.33 6.98
CA THR A 147 8.61 -7.16 5.87
C THR A 147 9.63 -6.44 5.00
N GLU A 148 9.44 -5.13 4.78
CA GLU A 148 10.44 -4.29 4.12
C GLU A 148 11.72 -4.19 4.95
N LEU A 149 11.61 -3.95 6.27
CA LEU A 149 12.75 -3.90 7.18
C LEU A 149 13.56 -5.21 7.17
N PHE A 150 12.89 -6.36 7.30
CA PHE A 150 13.56 -7.67 7.25
C PHE A 150 14.20 -7.95 5.89
N SER A 151 13.54 -7.54 4.81
CA SER A 151 14.10 -7.68 3.45
C SER A 151 15.35 -6.83 3.28
N TYR A 152 15.32 -5.59 3.75
CA TYR A 152 16.47 -4.68 3.74
C TYR A 152 17.62 -5.22 4.61
N ILE A 153 17.35 -5.68 5.83
CA ILE A 153 18.39 -6.26 6.70
C ILE A 153 19.10 -7.44 6.01
N LYS A 154 18.33 -8.29 5.31
CA LYS A 154 18.83 -9.50 4.66
C LYS A 154 19.61 -9.22 3.37
N THR A 155 19.08 -8.35 2.52
CA THR A 155 19.61 -8.13 1.17
C THR A 155 20.52 -6.92 1.08
N LYS A 156 20.46 -6.01 2.05
CA LYS A 156 21.05 -4.67 2.01
C LYS A 156 20.57 -3.82 0.83
N GLU A 157 19.54 -4.31 0.14
CA GLU A 157 18.89 -3.65 -0.98
C GLU A 157 17.50 -3.25 -0.55
N LEU A 158 17.07 -2.09 -1.02
CA LEU A 158 15.74 -1.58 -0.75
C LEU A 158 14.76 -2.32 -1.65
N THR A 159 13.67 -2.78 -1.05
CA THR A 159 12.61 -3.46 -1.78
C THR A 159 11.77 -2.43 -2.53
N GLY A 160 11.17 -2.75 -3.67
CA GLY A 160 10.23 -1.85 -4.37
C GLY A 160 8.89 -1.64 -3.65
N GLY A 161 8.89 -1.64 -2.31
CA GLY A 161 7.71 -1.38 -1.50
C GLY A 161 7.50 0.12 -1.25
N ASP A 162 6.36 0.44 -0.67
CA ASP A 162 5.89 1.82 -0.51
C ASP A 162 6.73 2.64 0.46
N PHE A 163 7.10 2.06 1.60
CA PHE A 163 7.85 2.78 2.62
C PHE A 163 9.28 3.02 2.11
N THR A 164 9.95 1.98 1.61
CA THR A 164 11.28 2.10 1.01
C THR A 164 11.28 3.02 -0.22
N GLY A 165 10.27 2.95 -1.08
CA GLY A 165 10.13 3.84 -2.24
C GLY A 165 9.98 5.31 -1.84
N GLN A 166 9.14 5.61 -0.85
CA GLN A 166 9.04 6.96 -0.30
C GLN A 166 10.34 7.41 0.38
N TRP A 167 10.99 6.50 1.11
CA TRP A 167 12.23 6.77 1.83
C TRP A 167 13.35 7.18 0.88
N GLU A 168 13.50 6.48 -0.25
CA GLU A 168 14.49 6.82 -1.27
C GLU A 168 14.26 8.19 -1.90
N ILE A 169 13.00 8.55 -2.13
CA ILE A 169 12.67 9.86 -2.70
C ILE A 169 12.90 10.96 -1.65
N SER A 170 12.45 10.76 -0.40
CA SER A 170 12.62 11.73 0.68
C SER A 170 12.41 11.13 2.07
N PRO A 171 13.50 10.87 2.84
CA PRO A 171 13.40 10.32 4.20
C PRO A 171 12.61 11.21 5.17
N TYR A 172 12.81 12.53 5.07
CA TYR A 172 12.14 13.51 5.94
C TYR A 172 10.62 13.51 5.74
N LYS A 173 10.16 13.55 4.48
CA LYS A 173 8.72 13.51 4.16
C LYS A 173 8.12 12.16 4.56
N THR A 174 8.84 11.07 4.32
CA THR A 174 8.42 9.71 4.71
C THR A 174 8.20 9.61 6.21
N THR A 175 9.12 10.14 7.01
CA THR A 175 9.00 10.14 8.46
C THR A 175 7.76 10.91 8.91
N ILE A 176 7.54 12.12 8.38
CA ILE A 176 6.35 12.91 8.70
C ILE A 176 5.07 12.19 8.26
N PHE A 177 5.06 11.63 7.05
CA PHE A 177 3.92 10.93 6.50
C PHE A 177 3.48 9.76 7.39
N TYR A 178 4.42 8.87 7.74
CA TYR A 178 4.09 7.71 8.58
C TYR A 178 3.76 8.10 10.02
N LEU A 179 4.37 9.16 10.57
CA LEU A 179 3.93 9.70 11.87
C LEU A 179 2.45 10.12 11.83
N ILE A 180 2.06 10.91 10.82
CA ILE A 180 0.67 11.35 10.65
C ILE A 180 -0.26 10.15 10.44
N TYR A 181 0.13 9.22 9.57
CA TYR A 181 -0.63 8.01 9.23
C TYR A 181 -0.91 7.16 10.49
N TYR A 182 0.13 6.78 11.22
CA TYR A 182 -0.03 5.96 12.42
C TYR A 182 -0.73 6.72 13.55
N THR A 183 -0.40 8.00 13.77
CA THR A 183 -1.10 8.81 14.78
C THR A 183 -2.60 8.89 14.46
N GLY A 184 -2.98 9.15 13.22
CA GLY A 184 -4.39 9.22 12.84
C GLY A 184 -5.14 7.90 13.04
N LEU A 185 -4.54 6.76 12.64
CA LEU A 185 -5.14 5.44 12.86
C LEU A 185 -5.25 5.09 14.35
N ILE A 186 -4.22 5.37 15.13
CA ILE A 186 -4.20 5.12 16.59
C ILE A 186 -5.23 6.02 17.29
N SER A 187 -5.31 7.30 16.93
CA SER A 187 -6.32 8.21 17.45
C SER A 187 -7.73 7.73 17.11
N ALA A 188 -7.98 7.32 15.86
CA ALA A 188 -9.27 6.75 15.45
C ALA A 188 -9.62 5.52 16.28
N TRP A 189 -8.66 4.62 16.53
CA TRP A 189 -8.84 3.45 17.40
C TRP A 189 -9.23 3.84 18.84
N PHE A 190 -8.57 4.85 19.42
CA PHE A 190 -8.86 5.31 20.78
C PHE A 190 -10.25 5.95 20.92
N LEU A 191 -10.79 6.57 19.87
CA LEU A 191 -12.15 7.14 19.90
C LEU A 191 -13.26 6.09 20.04
N PHE A 192 -12.96 4.82 19.81
CA PHE A 192 -13.90 3.70 19.97
C PHE A 192 -13.73 2.92 21.28
N LYS A 193 -12.78 3.30 22.14
CA LYS A 193 -12.62 2.74 23.49
C LYS A 193 -13.45 3.54 24.50
#